data_AF-A0A090S482-F1
#
_entry.id   AF-A0A090S482-F1
#
_cell.length_a   1.000
_cell.length_b   1.000
_cell.length_c   1.000
_cell.angle_alpha   90.00
_cell.angle_beta   90.00
_cell.angle_gamma   90.00
#
_symmetry.space_group_name_H-M   'P 1'
#
loop_
_entity.id
_entity.type
_entity.pdbx_description
1 polymer ?
#
loop_
_entity_poly.entity_id
_entity_poly.type
_entity_poly.pdbx_seq_one_letter_code
_entity_poly.pdbx_strand_id
1 'polypeptide(L)'
;MQLAKAQVEAGNLEDALTQLQWAQSNTKDPAIAPLVTYRVARLMAESGNNDGARAELDKITDAAWAGRVAELRGDIAIREGDSDAAYTAYTQAQQAQDASQALQIKLDDLAK
;
A
#
# COMPACT_ATOMS: atom_id res chain seq x y z
N MET A 1 9.37 10.17 -23.77
CA MET A 1 10.27 10.26 -22.58
C MET A 1 9.63 9.73 -21.29
N GLN A 2 8.31 9.81 -21.09
CA GLN A 2 7.65 9.22 -19.89
C GLN A 2 7.57 7.68 -19.90
N LEU A 3 7.34 7.03 -21.05
CA LEU A 3 7.27 5.57 -21.14
C LEU A 3 8.61 4.88 -20.81
N ALA A 4 9.73 5.45 -21.25
CA ALA A 4 11.06 4.89 -20.97
C ALA A 4 11.45 5.02 -19.48
N LYS A 5 11.06 6.13 -18.83
CA LYS A 5 11.26 6.31 -17.39
C LYS A 5 10.40 5.32 -16.59
N ALA A 6 9.12 5.20 -16.96
CA ALA A 6 8.21 4.22 -16.37
C ALA A 6 8.66 2.78 -16.62
N GLN A 7 9.30 2.46 -17.76
CA GLN A 7 9.84 1.12 -18.03
C GLN A 7 11.15 0.83 -17.28
N VAL A 8 12.02 1.83 -17.09
CA VAL A 8 13.21 1.69 -16.23
C VAL A 8 12.79 1.55 -14.76
N GLU A 9 11.79 2.32 -14.34
CA GLU A 9 11.16 2.18 -13.03
C GLU A 9 10.45 0.82 -12.92
N ALA A 10 9.71 0.37 -13.94
CA ALA A 10 9.04 -0.92 -13.96
C ALA A 10 10.02 -2.10 -13.90
N GLY A 11 11.16 -2.04 -14.60
CA GLY A 11 12.22 -3.04 -14.48
C GLY A 11 12.76 -3.12 -13.06
N ASN A 12 12.86 -1.98 -12.36
CA ASN A 12 13.24 -1.96 -10.94
C ASN A 12 12.08 -2.42 -10.02
N LEU A 13 10.82 -2.17 -10.37
CA LEU A 13 9.64 -2.56 -9.59
C LEU A 13 9.40 -4.08 -9.66
N GLU A 14 9.53 -4.69 -10.84
CA GLU A 14 9.39 -6.14 -11.03
C GLU A 14 10.50 -6.91 -10.30
N ASP A 15 11.75 -6.46 -10.41
CA ASP A 15 12.88 -7.04 -9.67
C ASP A 15 12.69 -6.87 -8.15
N ALA A 16 12.26 -5.69 -7.70
CA ALA A 16 12.00 -5.44 -6.29
C ALA A 16 10.83 -6.29 -5.75
N LEU A 17 9.77 -6.48 -6.55
CA LEU A 17 8.65 -7.35 -6.20
C LEU A 17 9.10 -8.79 -6.06
N THR A 18 9.92 -9.28 -7.00
CA THR A 18 10.49 -10.64 -6.95
C THR A 18 11.31 -10.84 -5.68
N GLN A 19 12.18 -9.90 -5.33
CA GLN A 19 12.98 -9.97 -4.10
C GLN A 19 12.11 -9.95 -2.83
N LEU A 20 11.06 -9.13 -2.79
CA LEU A 20 10.15 -9.07 -1.66
C LEU A 20 9.29 -10.33 -1.51
N GLN A 21 8.83 -10.93 -2.62
CA GLN A 21 8.10 -12.19 -2.60
C GLN A 21 8.98 -13.36 -2.15
N TRP A 22 10.26 -13.36 -2.57
CA TRP A 22 11.24 -14.30 -2.02
C TRP A 22 11.39 -14.11 -0.51
N ALA A 23 11.56 -12.88 -0.03
CA ALA A 23 11.64 -12.60 1.41
C ALA A 23 10.36 -13.01 2.15
N GLN A 24 9.19 -12.75 1.57
CA GLN A 24 7.88 -13.11 2.15
C GLN A 24 7.75 -14.63 2.32
N SER A 25 8.24 -15.39 1.34
CA SER A 25 8.18 -16.86 1.36
C SER A 25 9.16 -17.49 2.35
N ASN A 26 10.22 -16.77 2.73
CA ASN A 26 11.31 -17.28 3.57
C ASN A 26 11.30 -16.73 5.00
N THR A 27 10.66 -15.58 5.25
CA THR A 27 10.55 -14.99 6.59
C THR A 27 9.44 -15.67 7.39
N LYS A 28 9.81 -16.16 8.58
CA LYS A 28 8.87 -16.67 9.60
C LYS A 28 8.78 -15.79 10.83
N ASP A 29 9.51 -14.68 10.84
CA ASP A 29 9.53 -13.73 11.95
C ASP A 29 8.22 -12.94 11.97
N PRO A 30 7.38 -13.10 13.02
CA PRO A 30 6.10 -12.41 13.11
C PRO A 30 6.25 -10.89 13.21
N ALA A 31 7.41 -10.37 13.62
CA ALA A 31 7.68 -8.93 13.65
C ALA A 31 7.99 -8.36 12.26
N ILE A 32 8.46 -9.19 11.33
CA ILE A 32 8.91 -8.77 9.99
C ILE A 32 7.88 -9.14 8.91
N ALA A 33 7.15 -10.25 9.07
CA ALA A 33 6.21 -10.74 8.07
C ALA A 33 5.17 -9.69 7.65
N PRO A 34 4.53 -8.92 8.55
CA PRO A 34 3.60 -7.84 8.16
C PRO A 34 4.26 -6.75 7.31
N LEU A 35 5.50 -6.36 7.65
CA LEU A 35 6.25 -5.35 6.90
C LEU A 35 6.57 -5.80 5.48
N VAL A 36 6.99 -7.05 5.31
CA VAL A 36 7.30 -7.59 3.98
C VAL A 36 6.03 -7.68 3.14
N THR A 37 4.95 -8.23 3.69
CA THR A 37 3.64 -8.30 3.03
C THR A 37 3.12 -6.91 2.62
N TYR A 38 3.25 -5.92 3.50
CA TYR A 38 2.87 -4.54 3.19
C TYR A 38 3.67 -3.96 2.02
N ARG A 39 4.98 -4.24 1.95
CA ARG A 39 5.84 -3.77 0.86
C ARG A 39 5.52 -4.46 -0.47
N VAL A 40 5.19 -5.76 -0.46
CA VAL A 40 4.69 -6.49 -1.64
C VAL A 40 3.42 -5.81 -2.15
N ALA A 41 2.43 -5.57 -1.28
CA ALA A 41 1.20 -4.90 -1.64
C ALA A 41 1.44 -3.53 -2.27
N ARG A 42 2.35 -2.72 -1.69
CA ARG A 42 2.66 -1.38 -2.21
C ARG A 42 3.26 -1.43 -3.61
N LEU A 43 4.17 -2.38 -3.88
CA LEU A 43 4.74 -2.52 -5.23
C LEU A 43 3.71 -3.03 -6.25
N MET A 44 2.83 -3.95 -5.85
CA MET A 44 1.71 -4.39 -6.69
C MET A 44 0.78 -3.23 -7.05
N ALA A 45 0.46 -2.37 -6.09
CA ALA A 45 -0.35 -1.18 -6.36
C ALA A 45 0.39 -0.22 -7.31
N GLU A 46 1.71 -0.05 -7.16
CA GLU A 46 2.53 0.82 -8.03
C GLU A 46 2.60 0.31 -9.48
N SER A 47 2.59 -1.02 -9.67
CA SER A 47 2.54 -1.63 -10.99
C SER A 47 1.14 -1.73 -11.58
N GLY A 48 0.12 -1.18 -10.90
CA GLY A 48 -1.28 -1.19 -11.32
C GLY A 48 -2.04 -2.48 -11.00
N ASN A 49 -1.41 -3.45 -10.31
CA ASN A 49 -2.08 -4.65 -9.82
C ASN A 49 -2.76 -4.37 -8.47
N ASN A 50 -3.81 -3.56 -8.51
CA ASN A 50 -4.55 -3.14 -7.32
C ASN A 50 -5.27 -4.30 -6.61
N ASP A 51 -5.86 -5.22 -7.36
CA ASP A 51 -6.52 -6.41 -6.79
C ASP A 51 -5.53 -7.29 -6.03
N GLY A 52 -4.36 -7.54 -6.62
CA GLY A 52 -3.27 -8.25 -5.95
C GLY A 52 -2.79 -7.53 -4.69
N ALA A 53 -2.64 -6.20 -4.76
CA ALA A 53 -2.28 -5.40 -3.59
C ALA A 53 -3.30 -5.51 -2.45
N ARG A 54 -4.61 -5.43 -2.76
CA ARG A 54 -5.68 -5.60 -1.78
C ARG A 54 -5.64 -7.00 -1.14
N ALA A 55 -5.44 -8.04 -1.95
CA ALA A 55 -5.30 -9.41 -1.45
C ALA A 55 -4.09 -9.61 -0.52
N GLU A 56 -2.96 -8.95 -0.80
CA GLU A 56 -1.80 -8.96 0.12
C GLU A 56 -2.10 -8.22 1.42
N LEU A 57 -2.77 -7.07 1.35
CA LEU A 57 -3.16 -6.30 2.53
C LEU A 57 -4.09 -7.09 3.47
N ASP A 58 -4.99 -7.91 2.93
CA ASP A 58 -5.90 -8.75 3.71
C ASP A 58 -5.19 -9.84 4.52
N LYS A 59 -3.95 -10.18 4.17
CA LYS A 59 -3.13 -11.13 4.94
C LYS A 59 -2.55 -10.50 6.22
N ILE A 60 -2.57 -9.18 6.34
CA ILE A 60 -2.05 -8.46 7.51
C ILE A 60 -3.19 -8.29 8.52
N THR A 61 -3.20 -9.16 9.53
CA THR A 61 -4.26 -9.20 10.56
C THR A 61 -3.86 -8.55 11.88
N ASP A 62 -2.59 -8.17 12.04
CA ASP A 62 -2.09 -7.49 13.24
C ASP A 62 -2.69 -6.08 13.35
N ALA A 63 -3.33 -5.79 14.47
CA ALA A 63 -3.96 -4.50 14.76
C ALA A 63 -2.96 -3.32 14.73
N ALA A 64 -1.68 -3.56 15.05
CA ALA A 64 -0.64 -2.53 14.96
C ALA A 64 -0.42 -2.02 13.53
N TRP A 65 -0.86 -2.78 12.52
CA TRP A 65 -0.74 -2.43 11.11
C TRP A 65 -2.01 -1.83 10.51
N ALA A 66 -3.12 -1.82 11.26
CA ALA A 66 -4.44 -1.41 10.73
C ALA A 66 -4.42 -0.02 10.09
N GLY A 67 -3.72 0.95 10.70
CA GLY A 67 -3.57 2.30 10.14
C GLY A 67 -2.86 2.31 8.79
N ARG A 68 -1.71 1.63 8.69
CA ARG A 68 -0.91 1.54 7.46
C ARG A 68 -1.66 0.81 6.35
N VAL A 69 -2.34 -0.28 6.70
CA VAL A 69 -3.17 -1.07 5.78
C VAL A 69 -4.31 -0.21 5.23
N ALA A 70 -5.02 0.52 6.09
CA ALA A 70 -6.09 1.40 5.68
C ALA A 70 -5.57 2.56 4.81
N GLU A 71 -4.42 3.14 5.13
CA GLU A 71 -3.81 4.18 4.30
C GLU A 71 -3.49 3.68 2.89
N LEU A 72 -2.87 2.50 2.75
CA LEU A 72 -2.59 1.97 1.41
C LEU A 72 -3.86 1.58 0.64
N ARG A 73 -4.93 1.13 1.32
CA ARG A 73 -6.24 0.94 0.68
C ARG A 73 -6.81 2.24 0.13
N GLY A 74 -6.62 3.35 0.85
CA GLY A 74 -7.01 4.68 0.38
C GLY A 74 -6.18 5.11 -0.82
N ASP A 75 -4.86 4.90 -0.80
CA ASP A 75 -3.97 5.22 -1.93
C ASP A 75 -4.36 4.44 -3.20
N ILE A 76 -4.74 3.17 -3.05
CA ILE A 76 -5.26 2.34 -4.16
C ILE A 76 -6.59 2.90 -4.67
N ALA A 77 -7.52 3.26 -3.79
CA ALA A 77 -8.81 3.82 -4.19
C ALA A 77 -8.66 5.15 -4.97
N ILE A 78 -7.73 6.02 -4.55
CA ILE A 78 -7.39 7.23 -5.31
C ILE A 78 -6.93 6.91 -6.73
N ARG A 79 -6.09 5.90 -6.91
CA ARG A 79 -5.61 5.48 -8.25
C ARG A 79 -6.73 4.96 -9.13
N GLU A 80 -7.76 4.37 -8.52
CA GLU A 80 -8.95 3.85 -9.20
C GLU A 80 -9.99 4.95 -9.48
N GLY A 81 -9.77 6.17 -8.98
CA GLY A 81 -10.71 7.29 -9.10
C GLY A 81 -11.89 7.19 -8.13
N ASP A 82 -11.82 6.31 -7.13
CA ASP A 82 -12.85 6.13 -6.10
C ASP A 82 -12.53 6.97 -4.87
N SER A 83 -12.86 8.27 -4.94
CA SER A 83 -12.63 9.24 -3.86
C SER A 83 -13.41 8.91 -2.59
N ASP A 84 -14.60 8.31 -2.69
CA ASP A 84 -15.44 7.95 -1.53
C ASP A 84 -14.82 6.78 -0.76
N ALA A 85 -14.36 5.75 -1.47
CA ALA A 85 -13.62 4.65 -0.86
C ALA A 85 -12.29 5.14 -0.26
N ALA A 86 -11.60 6.06 -0.94
CA ALA A 86 -10.38 6.65 -0.41
C ALA A 86 -10.61 7.42 0.89
N TYR A 87 -11.62 8.29 0.92
CA TYR A 87 -11.98 9.06 2.12
C TYR A 87 -12.32 8.13 3.29
N THR A 88 -13.10 7.08 3.03
CA THR A 88 -13.46 6.07 4.03
C THR A 88 -12.21 5.36 4.58
N ALA A 89 -11.30 4.94 3.71
CA ALA A 89 -10.08 4.24 4.11
C ALA A 89 -9.11 5.16 4.88
N TYR A 90 -8.92 6.40 4.45
CA TYR A 90 -8.06 7.34 5.17
C TYR A 90 -8.65 7.75 6.53
N THR A 91 -9.98 7.86 6.64
CA THR A 91 -10.64 8.12 7.93
C THR A 91 -10.41 6.96 8.91
N GLN A 92 -10.42 5.71 8.42
CA GLN A 92 -10.03 4.54 9.22
C GLN A 92 -8.55 4.60 9.61
N ALA A 93 -7.67 4.97 8.68
CA ALA A 93 -6.24 5.10 8.93
C ALA A 93 -5.93 6.17 10.00
N GLN A 94 -6.71 7.25 10.05
CA GLN A 94 -6.52 8.35 11.00
C GLN A 94 -6.75 7.94 12.46
N GLN A 95 -7.45 6.83 12.70
CA GLN A 95 -7.68 6.31 14.05
C GLN A 95 -6.43 5.65 14.65
N ALA A 96 -5.39 5.41 13.85
CA ALA A 96 -4.14 4.83 14.33
C ALA A 96 -3.33 5.83 15.15
N GLN A 97 -2.68 5.34 16.22
CA GLN A 97 -1.87 6.19 17.11
C GLN A 97 -0.68 6.86 16.41
N ASP A 98 -0.22 6.28 15.30
CA ASP A 98 0.91 6.73 14.49
C ASP A 98 0.48 7.32 13.14
N ALA A 99 -0.76 7.79 13.03
CA ALA A 99 -1.26 8.50 11.86
C ALA A 99 -0.35 9.69 11.49
N SER A 100 0.01 9.80 10.21
CA SER A 100 0.98 10.78 9.74
C SER A 100 0.33 12.12 9.34
N GLN A 101 1.11 13.21 9.34
CA GLN A 101 0.66 14.49 8.77
C GLN A 101 0.31 14.37 7.27
N ALA A 102 1.00 13.48 6.54
CA ALA A 102 0.71 13.25 5.13
C ALA A 102 -0.69 12.66 4.92
N LEU A 103 -1.14 11.78 5.83
CA LEU A 103 -2.50 11.24 5.81
C LEU A 103 -3.55 12.35 6.00
N GLN A 104 -3.30 13.31 6.88
CA GLN A 104 -4.20 14.45 7.07
C GLN A 104 -4.34 15.28 5.78
N ILE A 105 -3.23 15.54 5.08
CA ILE A 105 -3.25 16.27 3.81
C ILE A 105 -4.10 15.52 2.77
N LYS A 106 -3.97 14.19 2.67
CA LYS A 106 -4.79 13.37 1.77
C LYS A 106 -6.29 13.49 2.07
N LEU A 107 -6.67 13.53 3.35
CA LEU A 107 -8.06 13.74 3.76
C LEU A 107 -8.57 15.15 3.42
N ASP A 108 -7.77 16.17 3.72
CA ASP A 108 -8.11 17.56 3.44
C ASP A 108 -8.29 17.83 1.95
N ASP A 109 -7.54 17.13 1.09
CA ASP A 109 -7.68 17.22 -0.37
C ASP A 109 -8.93 16.53 -0.91
N LEU A 110 -9.48 15.54 -0.21
CA LEU A 110 -10.74 14.87 -0.59
C LEU A 110 -11.99 15.57 -0.06
N ALA A 111 -11.85 16.39 0.98
CA ALA A 111 -12.98 17.11 1.59
C ALA A 111 -13.34 18.43 0.88
N LYS A 112 -12.64 18.77 -0.21
CA LYS A 112 -12.83 19.99 -1.02
C LYS A 112 -13.73 19.73 -2.22
#